data_AF-H2YWP0-F1
#
_entry.id   AF-H2YWP0-F1
#
_cell.length_a   1.000
_cell.length_b   1.000
_cell.length_c   1.000
_cell.angle_alpha   90.00
_cell.angle_beta   90.00
_cell.angle_gamma   90.00
#
_symmetry.space_group_name_H-M   'P 1'
#
loop_
_entity.id
_entity.type
_entity.pdbx_description
1 polymer ?
#
loop_
_entity_poly.entity_id
_entity_poly.type
_entity_poly.pdbx_seq_one_letter_code
_entity_poly.pdbx_strand_id
1 'polypeptide(L)'
;MTENVSYNFTYPSYPKFVNDVYGTFTKSWGKLDAVDKTPLGWFHIVKQYGQVSWNDVYYVIFLALLWTALRYTVTSYILKPIAMASNLGSRETVKAPESAWKLLVYSCTWSYSIYILFFTKNNYFYDAPSTFYGWKSGSEVPNEIYLAYILQFSFYIHSVYGTLFVDAWRKDSIVMLAHHVVTMLLIGFSYAFRFTNVGILILYLHDITDILLEGTKLAVYYKTKGGRWYTACDTLSTCGFVLFG
;
A
#
# COMPACT_ATOMS: atom_id res chain seq x y z
N MET A 1 -4.20 6.20 33.62
CA MET A 1 -4.08 4.82 34.11
C MET A 1 -4.79 3.93 33.11
N THR A 2 -4.06 3.32 32.19
CA THR A 2 -4.63 2.36 31.23
C THR A 2 -4.74 1.02 31.94
N GLU A 3 -5.96 0.51 32.13
CA GLU A 3 -6.17 -0.86 32.57
C GLU A 3 -5.49 -1.79 31.55
N ASN A 4 -4.51 -2.57 32.01
CA ASN A 4 -3.92 -3.63 31.22
C ASN A 4 -4.93 -4.78 31.12
N VAL A 5 -5.86 -4.68 30.18
CA VAL A 5 -6.73 -5.80 29.82
C VAL A 5 -5.85 -6.88 29.20
N SER A 6 -5.70 -8.00 29.92
CA SER A 6 -5.01 -9.18 29.40
C SER A 6 -5.95 -9.93 28.46
N TYR A 7 -5.71 -9.84 27.17
CA TYR A 7 -6.44 -10.59 26.15
C TYR A 7 -5.80 -11.98 26.00
N ASN A 8 -6.41 -13.00 26.59
CA ASN A 8 -5.97 -14.39 26.40
C ASN A 8 -6.63 -14.98 25.13
N PHE A 9 -6.04 -14.72 23.97
CA PHE A 9 -6.56 -15.20 22.68
C PHE A 9 -6.01 -16.59 22.35
N THR A 10 -6.91 -17.54 22.09
CA THR A 10 -6.55 -18.88 21.60
C THR A 10 -6.98 -19.01 20.15
N TYR A 11 -6.04 -19.33 19.26
CA TYR A 11 -6.33 -19.48 17.84
C TYR A 11 -7.30 -20.65 17.57
N PRO A 12 -8.45 -20.42 16.92
CA PRO A 12 -9.32 -21.50 16.47
C PRO A 12 -8.65 -22.28 15.33
N SER A 13 -9.12 -23.51 15.07
CA SER A 13 -8.78 -24.19 13.82
C SER A 13 -9.37 -23.43 12.62
N TYR A 14 -8.73 -23.51 11.45
CA TYR A 14 -9.21 -22.83 10.25
C TYR A 14 -10.68 -23.13 9.90
N PRO A 15 -11.18 -24.39 9.97
CA PRO A 15 -12.60 -24.66 9.71
C PRO A 15 -13.52 -23.96 10.71
N LYS A 16 -13.13 -23.93 12.00
CA LYS A 16 -13.89 -23.24 13.04
C LYS A 16 -13.89 -21.73 12.80
N PHE A 17 -12.74 -21.15 12.48
CA PHE A 17 -12.64 -19.73 12.14
C PHE A 17 -13.57 -19.34 10.99
N VAL A 18 -13.56 -20.09 9.88
CA VAL A 18 -14.42 -19.83 8.73
C VAL A 18 -15.90 -19.91 9.11
N ASN A 19 -16.27 -20.93 9.89
CA ASN A 19 -17.65 -21.10 10.36
C ASN A 19 -18.09 -19.96 11.29
N ASP A 20 -17.22 -19.53 12.22
CA ASP A 20 -17.50 -18.45 13.17
C ASP A 20 -17.63 -17.10 12.45
N VAL A 21 -16.77 -16.82 11.46
CA VAL A 21 -16.85 -15.62 10.62
C VAL A 21 -18.14 -15.62 9.81
N TYR A 22 -18.46 -16.73 9.14
CA TYR A 22 -19.69 -16.85 8.34
C TYR A 22 -20.95 -16.72 9.20
N GLY A 23 -20.99 -17.38 10.36
CA GLY A 23 -22.10 -17.30 11.31
C GLY A 23 -22.28 -15.89 11.87
N THR A 24 -21.18 -15.20 12.19
CA THR A 24 -21.23 -13.82 12.66
C THR A 24 -21.69 -12.85 11.57
N PHE A 25 -21.19 -13.02 10.35
CA PHE A 25 -21.60 -12.22 9.20
C PHE A 25 -23.10 -12.38 8.91
N THR A 26 -23.58 -13.62 8.76
CA THR A 26 -24.99 -13.90 8.44
C THR A 26 -25.93 -13.38 9.53
N LYS A 27 -25.58 -13.58 10.81
CA LYS A 27 -26.34 -13.04 11.95
C LYS A 27 -26.37 -11.51 11.96
N SER A 28 -25.25 -10.87 11.68
CA SER A 28 -25.16 -9.40 11.65
C SER A 28 -25.92 -8.82 10.47
N TRP A 29 -25.76 -9.41 9.29
CA TRP A 29 -26.48 -9.04 8.07
C TRP A 29 -28.01 -9.19 8.22
N GLY A 30 -28.45 -10.25 8.89
CA GLY A 30 -29.87 -10.48 9.16
C GLY A 30 -30.51 -9.41 10.05
N LYS A 31 -29.73 -8.76 10.92
CA LYS A 31 -30.19 -7.71 11.85
C LYS A 31 -30.23 -6.31 11.23
N LEU A 32 -29.60 -6.10 10.08
CA LEU A 32 -29.61 -4.81 9.39
C LEU A 32 -31.00 -4.50 8.86
N ASP A 33 -31.42 -3.24 9.01
CA ASP A 33 -32.64 -2.74 8.39
C ASP A 33 -32.54 -2.81 6.87
N ALA A 34 -33.68 -2.83 6.18
CA ALA A 34 -33.70 -2.92 4.72
C ALA A 34 -32.92 -1.77 4.05
N VAL A 35 -32.95 -0.57 4.66
CA VAL A 35 -32.23 0.61 4.15
C VAL A 35 -30.71 0.47 4.26
N ASP A 36 -30.20 -0.16 5.32
CA ASP A 36 -28.77 -0.35 5.57
C ASP A 36 -28.14 -1.35 4.60
N LYS A 37 -28.96 -2.17 3.95
CA LYS A 37 -28.53 -3.10 2.89
C LYS A 37 -28.42 -2.42 1.52
N THR A 38 -28.86 -1.17 1.38
CA THR A 38 -28.83 -0.41 0.13
C THR A 38 -27.58 0.48 0.04
N PRO A 39 -27.13 0.90 -1.16
CA PRO A 39 -26.03 1.84 -1.31
C PRO A 39 -26.18 3.13 -0.50
N LEU A 40 -27.41 3.63 -0.32
CA LEU A 40 -27.69 4.80 0.51
C LEU A 40 -27.37 4.56 2.00
N GLY A 41 -27.74 3.40 2.51
CA GLY A 41 -27.39 2.97 3.87
C GLY A 41 -25.89 2.90 4.10
N TRP A 42 -25.14 2.39 3.11
CA TRP A 42 -23.67 2.41 3.16
C TRP A 42 -23.09 3.82 3.26
N PHE A 43 -23.60 4.78 2.48
CA PHE A 43 -23.18 6.18 2.61
C PHE A 43 -23.53 6.77 3.98
N HIS A 44 -24.66 6.39 4.56
CA HIS A 44 -25.02 6.81 5.93
C HIS A 44 -24.02 6.26 6.96
N ILE A 45 -23.63 4.98 6.86
CA ILE A 45 -22.62 4.36 7.73
C ILE A 45 -21.27 5.08 7.59
N VAL A 46 -20.82 5.33 6.36
CA VAL A 46 -19.57 6.06 6.11
C VAL A 46 -19.65 7.47 6.71
N LYS A 47 -20.77 8.17 6.56
CA LYS A 47 -20.95 9.51 7.13
C LYS A 47 -21.02 9.52 8.66
N GLN A 48 -21.60 8.48 9.26
CA GLN A 48 -21.82 8.38 10.70
C GLN A 48 -20.56 7.94 11.47
N TYR A 49 -19.84 6.96 10.93
CA TYR A 49 -18.70 6.34 11.61
C TYR A 49 -17.35 6.68 10.98
N GLY A 50 -17.33 7.11 9.72
CA GLY A 50 -16.11 7.51 9.03
C GLY A 50 -15.55 8.80 9.62
N GLN A 51 -14.30 8.72 10.05
CA GLN A 51 -13.59 9.85 10.63
C GLN A 51 -12.44 10.32 9.76
N VAL A 52 -12.71 11.37 8.99
CA VAL A 52 -11.71 12.08 8.18
C VAL A 52 -11.89 13.56 8.42
N SER A 53 -10.82 14.25 8.80
CA SER A 53 -10.83 15.70 8.97
C SER A 53 -10.48 16.40 7.65
N TRP A 54 -10.91 17.66 7.51
CA TRP A 54 -10.49 18.48 6.37
C TRP A 54 -8.98 18.68 6.32
N ASN A 55 -8.30 18.72 7.47
CA ASN A 55 -6.84 18.79 7.54
C ASN A 55 -6.19 17.58 6.88
N ASP A 56 -6.73 16.37 7.09
CA ASP A 56 -6.21 15.16 6.44
C ASP A 56 -6.28 15.27 4.92
N VAL A 57 -7.39 15.80 4.39
CA VAL A 57 -7.58 16.03 2.96
C VAL A 57 -6.56 17.05 2.45
N TYR A 58 -6.37 18.16 3.15
CA TYR A 58 -5.38 19.18 2.77
C TYR A 58 -3.96 18.61 2.76
N TYR A 59 -3.55 17.86 3.79
CA TYR A 59 -2.22 17.26 3.86
C TYR A 59 -2.00 16.22 2.77
N VAL A 60 -3.00 15.39 2.48
CA VAL A 60 -2.93 14.40 1.40
C VAL A 60 -2.74 15.06 0.03
N ILE A 61 -3.53 16.10 -0.28
CA ILE A 61 -3.41 16.82 -1.55
C ILE A 61 -2.04 17.52 -1.64
N PHE A 62 -1.64 18.20 -0.58
CA PHE A 62 -0.34 18.87 -0.51
C PHE A 62 0.82 17.88 -0.72
N LEU A 63 0.79 16.73 -0.02
CA LEU A 63 1.81 15.70 -0.17
C LEU A 63 1.79 15.05 -1.57
N ALA A 64 0.63 14.87 -2.20
CA ALA A 64 0.55 14.34 -3.56
C ALA A 64 1.21 15.28 -4.58
N LEU A 65 1.05 16.60 -4.40
CA LEU A 65 1.75 17.60 -5.20
C LEU A 65 3.26 17.58 -4.91
N LEU A 66 3.65 17.43 -3.64
CA LEU A 66 5.05 17.32 -3.25
C LEU A 66 5.71 16.06 -3.84
N TRP A 67 5.02 14.92 -3.84
CA TRP A 67 5.49 13.69 -4.51
C TRP A 67 5.69 13.91 -6.00
N THR A 68 4.82 14.68 -6.64
CA THR A 68 4.95 15.01 -8.07
C THR A 68 6.20 15.86 -8.34
N ALA A 69 6.44 16.88 -7.52
CA ALA A 69 7.63 17.71 -7.63
C ALA A 69 8.91 16.92 -7.30
N LEU A 70 8.88 16.09 -6.27
CA LEU A 70 10.00 15.24 -5.86
C LEU A 70 10.33 14.21 -6.93
N ARG A 71 9.31 13.54 -7.48
CA ARG A 71 9.47 12.63 -8.61
C ARG A 71 10.15 13.32 -9.78
N TYR A 72 9.63 14.47 -10.20
CA TYR A 72 10.20 15.22 -11.31
C TYR A 72 11.69 15.51 -11.08
N THR A 73 12.04 15.96 -9.88
CA THR A 73 13.41 16.29 -9.49
C THR A 73 14.31 15.06 -9.51
N VAL A 74 13.94 14.02 -8.76
CA VAL A 74 14.74 12.77 -8.66
C VAL A 74 14.87 12.09 -10.01
N THR A 75 13.79 11.99 -10.78
CA THR A 75 13.83 11.40 -12.11
C THR A 75 14.73 12.18 -13.06
N SER A 76 14.66 13.53 -13.05
CA SER A 76 15.40 14.35 -14.01
C SER A 76 16.89 14.45 -13.70
N TYR A 77 17.25 14.61 -12.42
CA TYR A 77 18.62 14.86 -12.02
C TYR A 77 19.41 13.60 -11.63
N ILE A 78 18.72 12.49 -11.32
CA ILE A 78 19.37 11.27 -10.82
C ILE A 78 19.05 10.09 -11.74
N LEU A 79 17.77 9.71 -11.85
CA LEU A 79 17.41 8.42 -12.47
C LEU A 79 17.60 8.40 -13.99
N LYS A 80 17.25 9.49 -14.70
CA LYS A 80 17.49 9.60 -16.15
C LYS A 80 18.98 9.59 -16.50
N PRO A 81 19.85 10.39 -15.86
CA PRO A 81 21.30 10.30 -16.08
C PRO A 81 21.87 8.89 -15.85
N ILE A 82 21.46 8.21 -14.78
CA ILE A 82 21.89 6.83 -14.50
C ILE A 82 21.44 5.88 -15.62
N ALA A 83 20.19 5.97 -16.07
CA ALA A 83 19.68 5.13 -17.15
C ALA A 83 20.42 5.38 -18.48
N MET A 84 20.68 6.64 -18.83
CA MET A 84 21.42 7.02 -20.03
C MET A 84 22.88 6.54 -20.00
N ALA A 85 23.54 6.61 -18.83
CA ALA A 85 24.91 6.12 -18.64
C ALA A 85 25.01 4.59 -18.62
N SER A 86 23.88 3.88 -18.47
CA SER A 86 23.86 2.42 -18.27
C SER A 86 23.91 1.60 -19.57
N ASN A 87 24.03 2.24 -20.75
CA ASN A 87 24.01 1.58 -22.07
C ASN A 87 22.79 0.67 -22.28
N LEU A 88 21.63 1.09 -21.77
CA LEU A 88 20.37 0.38 -21.97
C LEU A 88 19.87 0.59 -23.41
N GLY A 89 19.00 -0.30 -23.87
CA GLY A 89 18.25 -0.05 -25.10
C GLY A 89 17.45 1.25 -25.02
N SER A 90 17.10 1.83 -26.17
CA SER A 90 16.36 3.10 -26.23
C SER A 90 15.01 3.01 -25.51
N ARG A 91 14.32 1.87 -25.63
CA ARG A 91 13.05 1.58 -24.95
C ARG A 91 13.24 1.46 -23.43
N GLU A 92 14.28 0.79 -22.98
CA GLU A 92 14.58 0.53 -21.57
C GLU A 92 15.03 1.80 -20.86
N THR A 93 15.83 2.65 -21.53
CA THR A 93 16.28 3.96 -21.02
C THR A 93 15.11 4.87 -20.64
N VAL A 94 14.00 4.80 -21.39
CA VAL A 94 12.79 5.59 -21.09
C VAL A 94 12.01 5.03 -19.91
N LYS A 95 12.02 3.71 -19.71
CA LYS A 95 11.18 3.02 -18.70
C LYS A 95 11.85 2.83 -17.35
N ALA A 96 13.17 2.61 -17.35
CA ALA A 96 13.92 2.35 -16.13
C ALA A 96 13.78 3.46 -15.07
N PRO A 97 13.78 4.76 -15.40
CA PRO A 97 13.62 5.81 -14.40
C PRO A 97 12.27 5.77 -13.68
N GLU A 98 11.20 5.35 -14.35
CA GLU A 98 9.88 5.20 -13.73
C GLU A 98 9.87 4.08 -12.68
N SER A 99 10.33 2.89 -13.06
CA SER A 99 10.39 1.75 -12.13
C SER A 99 11.38 1.98 -10.99
N ALA A 100 12.48 2.69 -11.24
CA ALA A 100 13.43 3.07 -10.19
C ALA A 100 12.83 4.07 -9.18
N TRP A 101 12.02 5.02 -9.65
CA TRP A 101 11.31 5.95 -8.76
C TRP A 101 10.34 5.20 -7.84
N LYS A 102 9.52 4.31 -8.43
CA LYS A 102 8.55 3.52 -7.67
C LYS A 102 9.26 2.60 -6.66
N LEU A 103 10.27 1.85 -7.11
CA LEU A 103 11.06 0.98 -6.24
C LEU A 103 11.66 1.74 -5.05
N LEU A 104 12.22 2.94 -5.29
CA LEU A 104 12.77 3.79 -4.24
C LEU A 104 11.71 4.16 -3.20
N VAL A 105 10.56 4.68 -3.63
CA VAL A 105 9.50 5.11 -2.70
C VAL A 105 8.94 3.93 -1.92
N TYR A 106 8.61 2.82 -2.59
CA TYR A 106 8.10 1.63 -1.91
C TYR A 106 9.11 1.06 -0.91
N SER A 107 10.41 1.07 -1.24
CA SER A 107 11.45 0.64 -0.30
C SER A 107 11.48 1.53 0.95
N CYS A 108 11.31 2.84 0.78
CA CYS A 108 11.26 3.77 1.91
C CYS A 108 10.00 3.60 2.77
N THR A 109 8.82 3.48 2.18
CA THR A 109 7.56 3.29 2.92
C THR A 109 7.48 1.94 3.62
N TRP A 110 8.00 0.89 2.96
CA TRP A 110 8.14 -0.43 3.57
C TRP A 110 9.11 -0.42 4.76
N SER A 111 10.27 0.25 4.61
CA SER A 111 11.22 0.42 5.71
C SER A 111 10.61 1.16 6.90
N TYR A 112 9.76 2.16 6.63
CA TYR A 112 9.03 2.86 7.69
C TYR A 112 7.98 1.96 8.37
N SER A 113 7.31 1.10 7.59
CA SER A 113 6.39 0.10 8.13
C SER A 113 7.11 -0.93 9.00
N ILE A 114 8.33 -1.34 8.63
CA ILE A 114 9.21 -2.16 9.48
C ILE A 114 9.51 -1.45 10.79
N TYR A 115 9.90 -0.16 10.72
CA TYR A 115 10.15 0.63 11.92
C TYR A 115 8.93 0.60 12.87
N ILE A 116 7.72 0.84 12.34
CA ILE A 116 6.50 0.80 13.15
C ILE A 116 6.26 -0.60 13.73
N LEU A 117 6.39 -1.67 12.94
CA LEU A 117 6.02 -3.03 13.39
C LEU A 117 7.04 -3.70 14.32
N PHE A 118 8.32 -3.36 14.19
CA PHE A 118 9.40 -4.09 14.88
C PHE A 118 10.20 -3.23 15.86
N PHE A 119 10.17 -1.91 15.72
CA PHE A 119 11.00 -0.99 16.51
C PHE A 119 10.19 -0.01 17.38
N THR A 120 8.86 -0.09 17.33
CA THR A 120 7.99 0.58 18.30
C THR A 120 7.40 -0.43 19.27
N LYS A 121 6.60 0.01 20.24
CA LYS A 121 5.96 -0.88 21.23
C LYS A 121 4.82 -1.73 20.65
N ASN A 122 4.59 -1.65 19.34
CA ASN A 122 3.52 -2.38 18.66
C ASN A 122 3.96 -3.82 18.39
N ASN A 123 3.18 -4.79 18.87
CA ASN A 123 3.45 -6.22 18.64
C ASN A 123 2.58 -6.81 17.53
N TYR A 124 2.01 -6.00 16.64
CA TYR A 124 1.01 -6.42 15.65
C TYR A 124 1.48 -7.54 14.70
N PHE A 125 2.78 -7.63 14.43
CA PHE A 125 3.33 -8.70 13.61
C PHE A 125 3.37 -10.05 14.35
N TYR A 126 3.74 -10.04 15.64
CA TYR A 126 3.88 -11.26 16.46
C TYR A 126 2.58 -11.68 17.15
N ASP A 127 1.68 -10.73 17.40
CA ASP A 127 0.35 -10.93 17.97
C ASP A 127 -0.68 -10.20 17.10
N ALA A 128 -0.99 -10.77 15.92
CA ALA A 128 -1.95 -10.17 14.98
C ALA A 128 -3.33 -9.87 15.58
N PRO A 129 -3.91 -10.70 16.48
CA PRO A 129 -5.15 -10.37 17.20
C PRO A 129 -5.09 -9.04 17.95
N SER A 130 -3.91 -8.63 18.43
CA SER A 130 -3.75 -7.36 19.16
C SER A 130 -4.08 -6.11 18.35
N THR A 131 -4.11 -6.22 17.02
CA THR A 131 -4.53 -5.12 16.13
C THR A 131 -5.97 -4.66 16.38
N PHE A 132 -6.83 -5.51 16.96
CA PHE A 132 -8.22 -5.20 17.29
C PHE A 132 -8.44 -4.90 18.78
N TYR A 133 -7.43 -5.05 19.64
CA TYR A 133 -7.58 -4.80 21.06
C TYR A 133 -7.85 -3.32 21.34
N GLY A 134 -8.90 -3.05 22.12
CA GLY A 134 -9.33 -1.69 22.42
C GLY A 134 -9.86 -0.91 21.20
N TRP A 135 -10.09 -1.57 20.06
CA TRP A 135 -10.66 -0.91 18.89
C TRP A 135 -12.06 -0.38 19.20
N LYS A 136 -12.26 0.90 18.91
CA LYS A 136 -13.56 1.57 18.94
C LYS A 136 -13.68 2.54 17.78
N SER A 137 -14.90 2.74 17.30
CA SER A 137 -15.17 3.81 16.35
C SER A 137 -14.70 5.13 16.95
N GLY A 138 -13.83 5.81 16.21
CA GLY A 138 -13.26 7.08 16.64
C GLY A 138 -12.10 7.06 17.61
N SER A 139 -11.44 5.91 17.75
CA SER A 139 -10.10 5.85 18.35
C SER A 139 -9.15 6.84 17.68
N GLU A 140 -8.27 7.45 18.48
CA GLU A 140 -7.16 8.24 17.94
C GLU A 140 -6.18 7.33 17.19
N VAL A 141 -5.60 7.87 16.12
CA VAL A 141 -4.57 7.17 15.34
C VAL A 141 -3.20 7.62 15.85
N PRO A 142 -2.32 6.71 16.28
CA PRO A 142 -0.96 7.07 16.67
C PRO A 142 -0.23 7.83 15.56
N ASN A 143 0.56 8.84 15.91
CA ASN A 143 1.17 9.77 14.95
C ASN A 143 2.06 9.05 13.91
N GLU A 144 2.79 8.03 14.32
CA GLU A 144 3.63 7.22 13.44
C GLU A 144 2.81 6.42 12.42
N ILE A 145 1.66 5.87 12.83
CA ILE A 145 0.74 5.18 11.93
C ILE A 145 0.05 6.20 11.02
N TYR A 146 -0.37 7.35 11.57
CA TYR A 146 -0.95 8.44 10.79
C TYR A 146 -0.01 8.90 9.67
N LEU A 147 1.28 9.09 9.97
CA LEU A 147 2.28 9.49 9.00
C LEU A 147 2.43 8.45 7.87
N ALA A 148 2.45 7.15 8.20
CA ALA A 148 2.49 6.09 7.20
C ALA A 148 1.28 6.16 6.26
N TYR A 149 0.09 6.38 6.82
CA TYR A 149 -1.16 6.45 6.06
C TYR A 149 -1.20 7.65 5.12
N ILE A 150 -0.89 8.87 5.60
CA ILE A 150 -0.94 10.06 4.75
C ILE A 150 0.12 10.03 3.65
N LEU A 151 1.32 9.51 3.94
CA LEU A 151 2.41 9.39 2.96
C LEU A 151 2.04 8.39 1.86
N GLN A 152 1.56 7.19 2.23
CA GLN A 152 1.20 6.17 1.25
C GLN A 152 -0.03 6.57 0.43
N PHE A 153 -1.09 7.06 1.08
CA PHE A 153 -2.30 7.46 0.36
C PHE A 153 -2.03 8.60 -0.63
N SER A 154 -1.26 9.62 -0.23
CA SER A 154 -0.85 10.70 -1.13
C SER A 154 0.06 10.23 -2.26
N PHE A 155 0.94 9.25 -2.00
CA PHE A 155 1.74 8.64 -3.05
C PHE A 155 0.89 7.86 -4.07
N TYR A 156 -0.16 7.16 -3.65
CA TYR A 156 -1.07 6.50 -4.58
C TYR A 156 -1.86 7.49 -5.44
N ILE A 157 -2.30 8.63 -4.88
CA ILE A 157 -2.90 9.72 -5.67
C ILE A 157 -1.90 10.24 -6.72
N HIS A 158 -0.67 10.51 -6.29
CA HIS A 158 0.40 10.89 -7.20
C HIS A 158 0.63 9.82 -8.30
N SER A 159 0.63 8.54 -7.93
CA SER A 159 0.85 7.42 -8.85
C SER A 159 -0.29 7.24 -9.86
N VAL A 160 -1.53 7.54 -9.48
CA VAL A 160 -2.67 7.63 -10.41
C VAL A 160 -2.44 8.76 -11.42
N TYR A 161 -2.10 9.97 -10.95
CA TYR A 161 -1.78 11.10 -11.82
C TYR A 161 -0.61 10.76 -12.76
N GLY A 162 0.46 10.17 -12.21
CA GLY A 162 1.62 9.71 -12.96
C GLY A 162 1.23 8.72 -14.06
N THR A 163 0.44 7.71 -13.73
CA THR A 163 0.00 6.68 -14.69
C THR A 163 -0.87 7.27 -15.81
N LEU A 164 -1.73 8.23 -15.49
CA LEU A 164 -2.65 8.82 -16.47
C LEU A 164 -1.98 9.83 -17.40
N PHE A 165 -1.06 10.65 -16.89
CA PHE A 165 -0.59 11.85 -17.60
C PHE A 165 0.92 11.91 -17.84
N VAL A 166 1.72 11.16 -17.10
CA VAL A 166 3.20 11.23 -17.14
C VAL A 166 3.82 9.96 -17.75
N ASP A 167 3.27 8.81 -17.40
CA ASP A 167 3.84 7.50 -17.72
C ASP A 167 3.44 7.05 -19.12
N ALA A 168 4.35 6.31 -19.78
CA ALA A 168 4.04 5.66 -21.04
C ALA A 168 3.04 4.52 -20.79
N TRP A 169 1.88 4.58 -21.46
CA TRP A 169 0.86 3.54 -21.34
C TRP A 169 1.37 2.19 -21.86
N ARG A 170 1.05 1.15 -21.10
CA ARG A 170 1.41 -0.25 -21.34
C ARG A 170 0.17 -1.12 -21.20
N LYS A 171 0.28 -2.39 -21.61
CA LYS A 171 -0.83 -3.36 -21.51
C LYS A 171 -1.30 -3.56 -20.06
N ASP A 172 -0.41 -3.39 -19.09
CA ASP A 172 -0.68 -3.49 -17.66
C ASP A 172 -1.14 -2.17 -17.00
N SER A 173 -1.12 -1.03 -17.72
CA SER A 173 -1.46 0.28 -17.13
C SER A 173 -2.86 0.34 -16.53
N ILE A 174 -3.86 -0.28 -17.18
CA ILE A 174 -5.24 -0.31 -16.67
C ILE A 174 -5.33 -1.13 -15.40
N VAL A 175 -4.65 -2.28 -15.36
CA VAL A 175 -4.61 -3.15 -14.18
C VAL A 175 -3.93 -2.43 -13.01
N MET A 176 -2.81 -1.75 -13.26
CA MET A 176 -2.13 -0.95 -12.23
C MET A 176 -2.98 0.23 -11.74
N LEU A 177 -3.73 0.88 -12.62
CA LEU A 177 -4.66 1.95 -12.23
C LEU A 177 -5.79 1.41 -11.34
N ALA A 178 -6.40 0.28 -11.72
CA ALA A 178 -7.41 -0.38 -10.91
C ALA A 178 -6.85 -0.80 -9.55
N HIS A 179 -5.63 -1.36 -9.52
CA HIS A 179 -4.91 -1.68 -8.31
C HIS A 179 -4.75 -0.45 -7.40
N HIS A 180 -4.24 0.68 -7.90
CA HIS A 180 -4.11 1.90 -7.11
C HIS A 180 -5.46 2.39 -6.56
N VAL A 181 -6.54 2.31 -7.34
CA VAL A 181 -7.89 2.68 -6.86
C VAL A 181 -8.31 1.77 -5.71
N VAL A 182 -8.14 0.45 -5.85
CA VAL A 182 -8.46 -0.51 -4.77
C VAL A 182 -7.60 -0.25 -3.53
N THR A 183 -6.30 -0.04 -3.68
CA THR A 183 -5.39 0.24 -2.55
C THR A 183 -5.76 1.55 -1.86
N MET A 184 -6.09 2.61 -2.60
CA MET A 184 -6.60 3.85 -2.01
C MET A 184 -7.91 3.61 -1.25
N LEU A 185 -8.85 2.84 -1.80
CA LEU A 185 -10.09 2.52 -1.08
C LEU A 185 -9.80 1.74 0.22
N LEU A 186 -8.88 0.76 0.18
CA LEU A 186 -8.48 -0.01 1.37
C LEU A 186 -7.84 0.88 2.43
N ILE A 187 -6.87 1.73 2.05
CA ILE A 187 -6.21 2.67 2.98
C ILE A 187 -7.22 3.68 3.53
N GLY A 188 -8.04 4.27 2.65
CA GLY A 188 -9.02 5.30 3.00
C GLY A 188 -10.09 4.78 3.96
N PHE A 189 -10.68 3.61 3.68
CA PHE A 189 -11.65 2.99 4.58
C PHE A 189 -11.00 2.50 5.87
N SER A 190 -9.80 1.92 5.80
CA SER A 190 -9.04 1.55 7.01
C SER A 190 -8.83 2.75 7.92
N TYR A 191 -8.44 3.90 7.36
CA TYR A 191 -8.26 5.13 8.12
C TYR A 191 -9.58 5.68 8.68
N ALA A 192 -10.61 5.77 7.83
CA ALA A 192 -11.90 6.35 8.19
C ALA A 192 -12.58 5.57 9.33
N PHE A 193 -12.50 4.23 9.31
CA PHE A 193 -13.10 3.37 10.35
C PHE A 193 -12.12 2.98 11.46
N ARG A 194 -10.92 3.58 11.51
CA ARG A 194 -9.90 3.34 12.54
C ARG A 194 -9.39 1.90 12.61
N PHE A 195 -9.36 1.19 11.49
CA PHE A 195 -8.68 -0.11 11.34
C PHE A 195 -7.16 0.06 11.09
N THR A 196 -6.56 1.13 11.61
CA THR A 196 -5.21 1.54 11.24
C THR A 196 -4.12 0.57 11.70
N ASN A 197 -4.34 -0.12 12.83
CA ASN A 197 -3.41 -1.09 13.41
C ASN A 197 -3.30 -2.37 12.56
N VAL A 198 -4.43 -2.92 12.12
CA VAL A 198 -4.40 -4.05 11.16
C VAL A 198 -3.94 -3.57 9.80
N GLY A 199 -4.33 -2.36 9.40
CA GLY A 199 -3.93 -1.84 8.11
C GLY A 199 -2.44 -1.54 8.00
N ILE A 200 -1.69 -1.19 9.06
CA ILE A 200 -0.22 -1.08 8.95
C ILE A 200 0.45 -2.44 8.68
N LEU A 201 -0.10 -3.53 9.22
CA LEU A 201 0.36 -4.88 8.89
C LEU A 201 0.07 -5.22 7.41
N ILE A 202 -1.11 -4.83 6.93
CA ILE A 202 -1.48 -5.00 5.52
C ILE A 202 -0.58 -4.15 4.61
N LEU A 203 -0.30 -2.89 4.94
CA LEU A 203 0.60 -2.02 4.17
C LEU A 203 2.01 -2.60 4.09
N TYR A 204 2.54 -3.14 5.19
CA TYR A 204 3.82 -3.84 5.19
C TYR A 204 3.85 -5.03 4.21
N LEU A 205 2.80 -5.85 4.21
CA LEU A 205 2.68 -7.00 3.30
C LEU A 205 2.42 -6.58 1.85
N HIS A 206 1.77 -5.43 1.65
CA HIS A 206 1.46 -4.91 0.33
C HIS A 206 2.72 -4.32 -0.33
N ASP A 207 3.44 -3.44 0.36
CA ASP A 207 4.59 -2.72 -0.20
C ASP A 207 5.72 -3.68 -0.61
N ILE A 208 5.92 -4.80 0.10
CA ILE A 208 6.94 -5.79 -0.31
C ILE A 208 6.63 -6.40 -1.68
N THR A 209 5.35 -6.57 -2.02
CA THR A 209 4.96 -7.09 -3.34
C THR A 209 5.27 -6.08 -4.44
N ASP A 210 5.04 -4.79 -4.20
CA ASP A 210 5.34 -3.71 -5.14
C ASP A 210 6.85 -3.51 -5.32
N ILE A 211 7.64 -3.64 -4.25
CA ILE A 211 9.12 -3.64 -4.31
C ILE A 211 9.60 -4.77 -5.24
N LEU A 212 9.10 -5.99 -5.04
CA LEU A 212 9.51 -7.13 -5.86
C LEU A 212 9.08 -6.96 -7.32
N LEU A 213 7.89 -6.40 -7.56
CA LEU A 213 7.36 -6.15 -8.91
C LEU A 213 8.21 -5.12 -9.66
N GLU A 214 8.50 -3.96 -9.05
CA GLU A 214 9.30 -2.91 -9.68
C GLU A 214 10.79 -3.30 -9.79
N GLY A 215 11.30 -4.05 -8.80
CA GLY A 215 12.63 -4.65 -8.85
C GLY A 215 12.77 -5.65 -10.01
N THR A 216 11.75 -6.47 -10.25
CA THR A 216 11.71 -7.41 -11.38
C THR A 216 11.68 -6.67 -12.72
N LYS A 217 10.89 -5.60 -12.85
CA LYS A 217 10.88 -4.75 -14.05
C LYS A 217 12.27 -4.17 -14.34
N LEU A 218 12.95 -3.65 -13.32
CA LEU A 218 14.31 -3.15 -13.47
C LEU A 218 15.30 -4.25 -13.85
N ALA A 219 15.21 -5.43 -13.22
CA ALA A 219 16.05 -6.57 -13.58
C ALA A 219 15.86 -6.95 -15.07
N VAL A 220 14.62 -6.94 -15.57
CA VAL A 220 14.33 -7.14 -17.01
C VAL A 220 14.96 -6.06 -17.88
N TYR A 221 14.94 -4.80 -17.46
CA TYR A 221 15.54 -3.70 -18.25
C TYR A 221 17.07 -3.80 -18.28
N TYR A 222 17.70 -4.27 -17.19
CA TYR A 222 19.15 -4.33 -17.05
C TYR A 222 19.79 -5.67 -17.43
N LYS A 223 19.00 -6.73 -17.69
CA LYS A 223 19.54 -8.05 -18.06
C LYS A 223 20.33 -8.05 -19.38
N THR A 224 20.07 -7.09 -20.26
CA THR A 224 20.85 -6.88 -21.48
C THR A 224 21.23 -5.40 -21.60
N LYS A 225 22.50 -5.08 -21.43
CA LYS A 225 23.02 -3.71 -21.55
C LYS A 225 24.36 -3.69 -22.29
N GLY A 226 24.55 -2.72 -23.18
CA GLY A 226 25.76 -2.61 -24.01
C GLY A 226 26.08 -3.86 -24.84
N GLY A 227 25.05 -4.61 -25.28
CA GLY A 227 25.23 -5.87 -26.01
C GLY A 227 25.69 -7.05 -25.15
N ARG A 228 25.79 -6.90 -23.83
CA ARG A 228 26.19 -7.95 -22.88
C ARG A 228 25.00 -8.43 -22.06
N TRP A 229 25.01 -9.73 -21.77
CA TRP A 229 24.04 -10.38 -20.90
C TRP A 229 24.50 -10.37 -19.44
N TYR A 230 23.58 -10.09 -18.52
CA TYR A 230 23.87 -10.03 -17.09
C TYR A 230 23.05 -11.09 -16.34
N THR A 231 23.71 -12.20 -16.00
CA THR A 231 23.08 -13.39 -15.39
C THR A 231 22.35 -13.07 -14.08
N ALA A 232 22.90 -12.20 -13.23
CA ALA A 232 22.24 -11.84 -11.97
C ALA A 232 20.88 -11.16 -12.19
N CYS A 233 20.79 -10.23 -13.15
CA CYS A 233 19.53 -9.58 -13.52
C CYS A 233 18.56 -10.56 -14.18
N ASP A 234 19.07 -11.51 -14.97
CA ASP A 234 18.24 -12.54 -15.57
C ASP A 234 17.64 -13.50 -14.52
N THR A 235 18.46 -13.98 -13.58
CA THR A 235 18.00 -14.81 -12.46
C THR A 235 16.97 -14.08 -11.62
N LEU A 236 17.23 -12.82 -11.25
CA LEU A 236 16.26 -12.00 -10.51
C LEU A 236 14.95 -11.83 -11.28
N SER A 237 15.02 -11.57 -12.59
CA SER A 237 13.82 -11.45 -13.42
C SER A 237 13.04 -12.76 -13.53
N THR A 238 13.74 -13.90 -13.57
CA THR A 238 13.15 -15.23 -13.63
C THR A 238 12.47 -15.58 -12.31
N CYS A 239 13.13 -15.33 -11.17
CA CYS A 239 12.52 -15.48 -9.85
C CYS A 239 11.27 -14.61 -9.72
N GLY A 240 11.34 -13.35 -10.17
CA GLY A 240 10.19 -12.46 -10.21
C GLY A 240 9.05 -13.00 -11.06
N PHE A 241 9.33 -13.55 -12.25
CA PHE A 241 8.31 -14.17 -13.08
C PHE A 241 7.66 -15.38 -12.41
N VAL A 242 8.40 -16.21 -11.67
CA VAL A 242 7.82 -17.35 -10.93
C VAL A 242 6.97 -16.91 -9.73
N LEU A 243 7.33 -15.80 -9.08
CA LEU A 243 6.59 -15.29 -7.93
C LEU A 243 5.28 -14.58 -8.32
N PHE A 244 5.19 -14.06 -9.55
CA PHE A 244 4.09 -13.19 -9.99
C PHE A 244 3.38 -13.63 -11.29
N GLY A 245 3.84 -14.69 -11.95
CA GLY A 245 3.30 -15.22 -13.22
C GLY A 245 2.48 -16.47 -13.04
#